data_AF-A0A0Q8PIZ6-F1
#
_entry.id   AF-A0A0Q8PIZ6-F1
#
_cell.length_a   1.000
_cell.length_b   1.000
_cell.length_c   1.000
_cell.angle_alpha   90.00
_cell.angle_beta   90.00
_cell.angle_gamma   90.00
#
_symmetry.space_group_name_H-M   'P 1'
#
loop_
_entity.id
_entity.type
_entity.pdbx_description
1 polymer ?
#
loop_
_entity_poly.entity_id
_entity_poly.type
_entity_poly.pdbx_seq_one_letter_code
_entity_poly.pdbx_strand_id
1 'polypeptide(L)'
;MGHSDTRPAAAERSAWRLPCHGDSATEWHGLGLPNIVVETRSIVVLKSLVINAGFISWMPAPMYEVERNAGLIDALPIEGAHAERTLTAFRRREGLLPGPAAKLIEELRRIAEAPGTRG
;
A
#
# COMPACT_ATOMS: atom_id res chain seq x y z
N MET A 1 -21.60 5.31 32.00
CA MET A 1 -20.35 4.59 31.68
C MET A 1 -20.39 4.30 30.19
N GLY A 2 -19.82 5.14 29.33
CA GLY A 2 -18.39 5.37 29.18
C GLY A 2 -18.01 4.87 27.79
N HIS A 3 -18.22 5.70 26.77
CA HIS A 3 -17.62 5.50 25.45
C HIS A 3 -16.70 6.71 25.25
N SER A 4 -15.43 6.51 25.57
CA SER A 4 -14.34 7.41 25.18
C SER A 4 -14.22 7.35 23.66
N ASP A 5 -14.95 8.25 23.00
CA ASP A 5 -14.84 8.62 21.59
C ASP A 5 -13.42 9.15 21.37
N THR A 6 -12.50 8.23 21.09
CA THR A 6 -11.11 8.55 20.80
C THR A 6 -11.03 8.96 19.34
N ARG A 7 -11.56 10.15 19.04
CA ARG A 7 -11.37 10.79 17.73
C ARG A 7 -9.87 10.90 17.46
N PRO A 8 -9.37 10.48 16.28
CA PRO A 8 -7.98 10.69 15.94
C PRO A 8 -7.79 12.16 15.49
N ALA A 9 -7.89 13.10 16.43
CA ALA A 9 -7.55 14.51 16.21
C ALA A 9 -6.06 14.71 15.88
N ALA A 10 -5.24 13.66 16.00
CA ALA A 10 -3.85 13.64 15.56
C ALA A 10 -3.67 13.35 14.06
N ALA A 11 -4.69 12.78 13.37
CA ALA A 11 -4.59 12.39 11.97
C ALA A 11 -4.79 13.56 10.98
N GLU A 12 -5.34 14.69 11.43
CA GLU A 12 -5.59 15.88 10.60
C GLU A 12 -4.29 16.60 10.16
N ARG A 13 -3.14 16.28 10.78
CA ARG A 13 -1.85 16.92 10.45
C ARG A 13 -1.00 16.14 9.46
N SER A 14 -1.40 14.93 9.13
CA SER A 14 -0.52 13.99 8.45
C SER A 14 -0.99 13.76 7.03
N ALA A 15 -0.20 14.27 6.08
CA ALA A 15 -0.43 14.24 4.65
C ALA A 15 -0.82 12.84 4.16
N TRP A 16 -1.85 12.76 3.33
CA TRP A 16 -2.32 11.51 2.74
C TRP A 16 -1.99 11.48 1.25
N ARG A 17 -1.84 10.29 0.68
CA ARG A 17 -1.79 10.06 -0.77
C ARG A 17 -3.03 9.28 -1.25
N LEU A 18 -3.57 9.72 -2.39
CA LEU A 18 -4.72 9.17 -3.13
C LEU A 18 -4.41 7.84 -3.87
N PRO A 19 -5.45 7.04 -4.21
CA PRO A 19 -5.30 5.81 -5.00
C PRO A 19 -4.74 6.11 -6.40
N CYS A 20 -3.82 5.26 -6.86
CA CYS A 20 -3.21 5.38 -8.18
C CYS A 20 -4.17 4.96 -9.31
N HIS A 21 -4.31 5.87 -10.30
CA HIS A 21 -4.99 5.77 -11.61
C HIS A 21 -5.62 4.42 -11.96
N GLY A 22 -6.96 4.37 -11.91
CA GLY A 22 -7.73 3.24 -12.43
C GLY A 22 -9.22 3.26 -12.13
N ASP A 23 -9.66 3.82 -11.00
CA ASP A 23 -11.08 3.78 -10.62
C ASP A 23 -11.60 5.11 -10.07
N SER A 24 -12.76 5.49 -10.59
CA SER A 24 -13.66 6.51 -10.07
C SER A 24 -14.35 6.01 -8.79
N ALA A 25 -14.51 6.94 -7.83
CA ALA A 25 -15.35 6.85 -6.64
C ALA A 25 -14.75 6.08 -5.44
N THR A 26 -14.31 6.86 -4.45
CA THR A 26 -14.53 6.51 -3.06
C THR A 26 -14.97 7.79 -2.36
N GLU A 27 -16.21 7.81 -1.90
CA GLU A 27 -16.73 8.82 -0.98
C GLU A 27 -15.83 8.79 0.26
N TRP A 28 -14.96 9.79 0.39
CA TRP A 28 -14.35 10.08 1.66
C TRP A 28 -15.48 10.30 2.65
N HIS A 29 -15.51 9.57 3.76
CA HIS A 29 -16.58 9.54 4.78
C HIS A 29 -16.84 10.91 5.44
N GLY A 30 -17.26 11.92 4.67
CA GLY A 30 -17.38 13.32 5.11
C GLY A 30 -16.05 14.05 5.35
N LEU A 31 -14.91 13.37 5.21
CA LEU A 31 -13.58 13.98 5.31
C LEU A 31 -13.25 14.61 3.95
N GLY A 32 -12.90 15.89 3.91
CA GLY A 32 -12.48 16.54 2.66
C GLY A 32 -11.30 15.81 2.01
N LEU A 33 -11.04 16.09 0.73
CA LEU A 33 -9.84 15.58 0.05
C LEU A 33 -8.61 15.89 0.91
N PRO A 34 -7.73 14.91 1.14
CA PRO A 34 -6.59 15.12 2.01
C PRO A 34 -5.61 16.13 1.41
N ASN A 35 -4.91 16.86 2.28
CA ASN A 35 -3.85 17.76 1.86
C ASN A 35 -2.61 16.96 1.43
N ILE A 36 -2.31 16.96 0.12
CA ILE A 36 -1.14 16.28 -0.46
C ILE A 36 0.05 17.24 -0.43
N VAL A 37 0.98 17.01 0.49
CA VAL A 37 2.16 17.88 0.69
C VAL A 37 3.35 17.46 -0.17
N VAL A 38 3.46 16.18 -0.53
CA VAL A 38 4.57 15.63 -1.33
C VAL A 38 4.06 14.55 -2.27
N GLU A 39 4.49 14.59 -3.54
CA GLU A 39 4.27 13.52 -4.51
C GLU A 39 5.60 12.89 -4.94
N THR A 40 5.70 11.56 -4.88
CA THR A 40 6.85 10.81 -5.36
C THR A 40 6.43 9.45 -5.93
N ARG A 41 7.21 8.96 -6.89
CA ARG A 41 7.08 7.60 -7.46
C ARG A 41 8.11 6.63 -6.90
N SER A 42 9.06 7.11 -6.08
CA SER A 42 10.10 6.26 -5.48
C SER A 42 9.66 5.75 -4.12
N ILE A 43 9.52 4.43 -3.99
CA ILE A 43 9.19 3.79 -2.72
C ILE A 43 10.25 4.04 -1.64
N VAL A 44 11.52 4.15 -2.03
CA VAL A 44 12.63 4.43 -1.09
C VAL A 44 12.47 5.82 -0.48
N VAL A 45 12.17 6.83 -1.31
CA VAL A 45 11.91 8.20 -0.83
C VAL A 45 10.66 8.22 0.06
N LEU A 46 9.60 7.53 -0.37
CA LEU A 46 8.36 7.45 0.38
C LEU A 46 8.57 6.89 1.80
N LYS A 47 9.26 5.75 1.91
CA LYS A 47 9.62 5.15 3.21
C LYS A 47 10.46 6.09 4.06
N SER A 48 11.44 6.76 3.46
CA SER A 48 12.28 7.71 4.19
C SER A 48 11.46 8.88 4.75
N LEU A 49 10.47 9.38 4.01
CA LEU A 49 9.57 10.44 4.49
C LEU A 49 8.70 9.97 5.64
N VAL A 50 8.19 8.73 5.58
CA VAL A 50 7.40 8.14 6.67
C VAL A 50 8.27 7.97 7.93
N ILE A 51 9.42 7.29 7.80
CA ILE A 51 10.28 6.95 8.95
C ILE A 51 10.93 8.18 9.58
N ASN A 52 11.50 9.07 8.77
CA ASN A 52 12.38 10.13 9.28
C ASN A 52 11.68 11.48 9.43
N ALA A 53 10.53 11.69 8.77
CA ALA A 53 9.86 12.98 8.72
C ALA A 53 8.38 12.93 9.16
N GLY A 54 7.89 11.77 9.61
CA GLY A 54 6.56 11.64 10.22
C GLY A 54 5.40 11.79 9.22
N PHE A 55 5.65 11.61 7.92
CA PHE A 55 4.60 11.63 6.92
C PHE A 55 3.73 10.36 7.02
N ILE A 56 2.45 10.48 6.68
CA ILE A 56 1.58 9.33 6.43
C ILE A 56 1.60 9.02 4.94
N SER A 57 1.45 7.74 4.60
CA SER A 57 1.41 7.33 3.20
C SER A 57 0.57 6.07 3.00
N TRP A 58 0.21 5.85 1.75
CA TRP A 58 -0.43 4.63 1.27
C TRP A 58 0.56 3.82 0.44
N MET A 59 0.78 2.58 0.85
CA MET A 59 1.61 1.60 0.15
C MET A 59 1.11 0.18 0.46
N PRO A 60 1.20 -0.77 -0.49
CA PRO A 60 0.85 -2.17 -0.24
C PRO A 60 1.68 -2.75 0.92
N ALA A 61 1.07 -3.59 1.76
CA ALA A 61 1.72 -4.25 2.90
C ALA A 61 3.09 -4.86 2.56
N PRO A 62 3.25 -5.63 1.46
CA PRO A 62 4.55 -6.21 1.11
C PRO A 62 5.66 -5.19 0.87
N MET A 63 5.30 -3.93 0.60
CA MET A 63 6.30 -2.88 0.42
C MET A 63 6.94 -2.44 1.72
N TYR A 64 6.33 -2.60 2.91
CA TYR A 64 6.88 -2.10 4.18
C TYR A 64 6.97 -3.14 5.31
N GLU A 65 6.71 -4.42 5.02
CA GLU A 65 6.75 -5.49 6.03
C GLU A 65 8.10 -5.58 6.77
N VAL A 66 9.22 -5.35 6.08
CA VAL A 66 10.55 -5.38 6.71
C VAL A 66 10.68 -4.26 7.75
N GLU A 67 10.26 -3.05 7.39
CA GLU A 67 10.27 -1.91 8.30
C GLU A 67 9.26 -2.08 9.44
N ARG A 68 8.12 -2.72 9.18
CA ARG A 68 7.11 -3.05 10.20
C ARG A 68 7.66 -4.04 11.22
N ASN A 69 8.30 -5.10 10.76
CA ASN A 69 8.92 -6.10 11.63
C ASN A 69 10.06 -5.50 12.46
N ALA A 70 10.71 -4.44 11.96
CA ALA A 70 11.70 -3.66 12.70
C ALA A 70 11.09 -2.59 13.63
N GLY A 71 9.77 -2.42 13.66
CA GLY A 71 9.08 -1.42 14.47
C GLY A 71 9.23 0.02 13.97
N LEU A 72 9.62 0.22 12.70
CA LEU A 72 9.89 1.55 12.12
C LEU A 72 8.65 2.17 11.45
N ILE A 73 7.74 1.35 10.94
CA ILE A 73 6.51 1.75 10.26
C ILE A 73 5.38 0.89 10.79
N ASP A 74 4.19 1.45 10.98
CA ASP A 74 2.99 0.66 11.22
C ASP A 74 1.81 1.12 10.35
N ALA A 75 0.84 0.23 10.14
CA ALA A 75 -0.41 0.52 9.46
C ALA A 75 -1.37 1.22 10.42
N LEU A 76 -1.99 2.31 9.95
CA LEU A 76 -3.09 2.94 10.69
C LEU A 76 -4.39 2.16 10.41
N PRO A 77 -5.03 1.53 11.42
CA PRO A 77 -6.26 0.79 11.21
C PRO A 77 -7.40 1.78 10.94
N ILE A 78 -7.80 1.90 9.68
CA ILE A 78 -8.92 2.72 9.26
C ILE A 78 -9.96 1.76 8.67
N GLU A 79 -11.14 1.71 9.28
CA GLU A 79 -12.23 0.87 8.77
C GLU A 79 -12.63 1.29 7.35
N GLY A 80 -12.83 0.31 6.47
CA GLY A 80 -13.19 0.55 5.07
C GLY A 80 -12.04 1.01 4.17
N ALA A 81 -10.86 1.30 4.74
CA ALA A 81 -9.70 1.75 3.99
C ALA A 81 -8.85 0.57 3.51
N HIS A 82 -9.38 -0.19 2.54
CA HIS A 82 -8.65 -1.27 1.89
C HIS A 82 -8.75 -1.16 0.37
N ALA A 83 -7.63 -1.37 -0.31
CA ALA A 83 -7.57 -1.41 -1.77
C ALA A 83 -6.82 -2.68 -2.18
N GLU A 84 -7.48 -3.52 -2.99
CA GLU A 84 -6.86 -4.70 -3.59
C GLU A 84 -6.24 -4.34 -4.93
N ARG A 85 -5.08 -4.95 -5.23
CA ARG A 85 -4.40 -4.74 -6.51
C ARG A 85 -3.90 -6.05 -7.08
N THR A 86 -4.33 -6.37 -8.29
CA THR A 86 -3.85 -7.54 -9.03
C THR A 86 -2.50 -7.28 -9.67
N LEU A 87 -1.52 -8.15 -9.39
CA LEU A 87 -0.24 -8.17 -10.10
C LEU A 87 -0.33 -9.10 -11.31
N THR A 88 0.04 -8.61 -12.48
CA THR A 88 -0.09 -9.33 -13.75
C THR A 88 1.26 -9.48 -14.43
N ALA A 89 1.61 -10.70 -14.83
CA ALA A 89 2.75 -10.97 -15.70
C ALA A 89 2.31 -10.83 -17.17
N PHE A 90 2.99 -9.96 -17.91
CA PHE A 90 2.71 -9.72 -19.33
C PHE A 90 3.70 -10.48 -20.21
N ARG A 91 3.20 -11.06 -21.32
CA ARG A 91 4.01 -11.63 -22.39
C ARG A 91 3.57 -11.09 -23.74
N ARG A 92 4.48 -11.04 -24.71
CA ARG A 92 4.14 -10.74 -26.11
C ARG A 92 3.31 -11.90 -26.70
N ARG A 93 2.36 -11.58 -27.58
CA ARG A 93 1.51 -12.57 -28.24
C ARG A 93 2.32 -13.48 -29.18
N GLU A 94 3.10 -12.87 -30.08
CA GLU A 94 3.96 -13.55 -31.05
C GLU A 94 5.41 -13.64 -30.54
N GLY A 95 5.61 -14.29 -29.38
CA GLY A 95 6.94 -14.45 -28.79
C GLY A 95 7.11 -15.83 -28.16
N LEU A 96 8.25 -16.45 -28.40
CA LEU A 96 8.63 -17.68 -27.70
C LEU A 96 8.89 -17.35 -26.23
N LEU A 97 8.26 -18.09 -25.31
CA LEU A 97 8.56 -18.02 -23.89
C LEU A 97 9.69 -19.02 -23.58
N PRO A 98 10.91 -18.58 -23.24
CA PRO A 98 12.00 -19.50 -22.94
C PRO A 98 11.66 -20.37 -21.73
N GLY A 99 12.12 -21.63 -21.73
CA GLY A 99 11.93 -22.55 -20.61
C GLY A 99 12.29 -21.98 -19.23
N PRO A 100 13.42 -21.25 -19.06
CA PRO A 100 13.75 -20.59 -17.79
C PRO A 100 12.73 -19.53 -17.35
N ALA A 101 12.17 -18.76 -18.28
CA ALA A 101 11.16 -17.75 -17.97
C ALA A 101 9.82 -18.39 -17.55
N ALA A 102 9.46 -19.52 -18.18
CA ALA A 102 8.29 -20.30 -17.76
C ALA A 102 8.45 -20.83 -16.32
N LYS A 103 9.64 -21.33 -15.96
CA LYS A 103 9.94 -21.74 -14.58
C LYS A 103 9.85 -20.58 -13.61
N LEU A 104 10.36 -19.40 -13.96
CA LEU A 104 10.24 -18.21 -13.11
C LEU A 104 8.77 -17.84 -12.85
N ILE A 105 7.93 -17.84 -13.89
CA ILE A 105 6.49 -17.52 -13.73
C ILE A 105 5.82 -18.53 -12.79
N GLU A 106 6.17 -19.81 -12.90
CA GLU A 106 5.64 -20.86 -12.01
C GLU A 106 6.04 -20.63 -10.55
N GLU A 107 7.31 -20.30 -10.29
CA GLU A 107 7.74 -19.98 -8.93
C GLU A 107 7.11 -18.68 -8.40
N LEU A 108 6.94 -17.66 -9.25
CA LEU A 108 6.23 -16.42 -8.86
C LEU A 108 4.77 -16.69 -8.49
N ARG A 109 4.09 -17.60 -9.19
CA ARG A 109 2.73 -18.02 -8.83
C ARG A 109 2.69 -18.69 -7.46
N ARG A 110 3.62 -19.62 -7.20
CA ARG A 110 3.71 -20.28 -5.89
C ARG A 110 3.95 -19.30 -4.75
N ILE A 111 4.81 -18.29 -4.96
CA ILE A 111 5.06 -17.24 -3.97
C ILE A 111 3.82 -16.36 -3.76
N ALA A 112 3.07 -16.05 -4.82
CA ALA A 112 1.85 -15.26 -4.72
C ALA A 112 0.66 -16.02 -4.12
N GLU A 113 0.59 -17.35 -4.32
CA GLU A 113 -0.43 -18.25 -3.77
C GLU A 113 -0.11 -18.73 -2.36
N ALA A 114 1.18 -18.73 -1.98
CA ALA A 114 1.57 -18.96 -0.61
C ALA A 114 0.82 -17.95 0.27
N PRO A 115 0.14 -18.39 1.34
CA PRO A 115 -0.56 -17.48 2.24
C PRO A 115 0.46 -16.58 2.93
N GLY A 116 0.80 -15.46 2.28
CA GLY A 116 1.35 -14.29 2.94
C GLY A 116 0.31 -13.84 3.93
N THR A 117 0.68 -13.92 5.21
CA THR A 117 -0.13 -13.65 6.39
C THR A 117 -1.18 -12.56 6.14
N ARG A 118 -2.45 -12.96 5.94
CA ARG A 118 -3.60 -12.07 6.11
C ARG A 118 -3.63 -11.70 7.59
N GLY A 119 -3.06 -10.55 7.95
CA GLY A 119 -3.02 -10.00 9.29
C GLY A 119 -3.23 -8.50 9.25
#